data_AF-A0AAV5FDA5-F1
#
_entry.id   AF-A0AAV5FDA5-F1
#
_cell.length_a   1.000
_cell.length_b   1.000
_cell.length_c   1.000
_cell.angle_alpha   90.00
_cell.angle_beta   90.00
_cell.angle_gamma   90.00
#
_symmetry.space_group_name_H-M   'P 1'
#
loop_
_entity.id
_entity.type
_entity.pdbx_description
1 polymer ?
#
loop_
_entity_poly.entity_id
_entity_poly.type
_entity_poly.pdbx_seq_one_letter_code
_entity_poly.pdbx_strand_id
1 'polypeptide(L)'
;MLLMPVEPFEPNKSCYVCSETPLILEVNTKTTKLREVIDKVIKSKLGMNLPSVMIGSTLVFEDGDDLEEDEAANYAINLEKVLAELPAPVVNGTKLTVDDFLQELKCSIDIKHRDEFDNEKEPDGMVLAGWSGPADKQVTSNGEKRSIPSSSSADDAHSAAEDVSGKPGMKRKLSEILESNENFDAAQNPTGVGSSSAQIVEDDDDEVLMFDEDPSGKRKRLQ
;
A
#
# COMPACT_ATOMS: atom_id res chain seq x y z
N MET A 1 -6.41 26.96 33.82
CA MET A 1 -5.83 25.81 33.09
C MET A 1 -4.33 26.07 32.99
N LEU A 2 -3.47 25.17 33.47
CA LEU A 2 -2.04 25.23 33.21
C LEU A 2 -1.74 24.30 32.03
N LEU A 3 -1.20 24.83 30.95
CA LEU A 3 -0.66 24.06 29.83
C LEU A 3 0.86 23.94 30.03
N MET A 4 1.39 22.73 29.97
CA MET A 4 2.84 22.52 29.99
C MET A 4 3.36 22.41 28.57
N PRO A 5 4.27 23.31 28.14
CA PRO A 5 4.98 23.12 26.88
C PRO A 5 5.95 21.94 27.02
N VAL A 6 6.01 21.11 25.99
CA VAL A 6 6.97 20.01 25.86
C VAL A 6 7.76 20.23 24.57
N GLU A 7 9.07 20.05 24.63
CA GLU A 7 9.92 20.16 23.45
C GLU A 7 9.66 18.98 22.49
N PRO A 8 9.55 19.24 21.17
CA PRO A 8 9.41 18.17 20.18
C PRO A 8 10.59 17.21 20.23
N PHE A 9 10.31 15.91 20.13
CA PHE A 9 11.36 14.90 20.02
C PHE A 9 12.05 14.96 18.65
N GLU A 10 13.30 14.52 18.61
CA GLU A 10 14.02 14.32 17.34
C GLU A 10 13.36 13.21 16.51
N PRO A 11 13.50 13.25 15.16
CA PRO A 11 12.99 12.20 14.29
C PRO A 11 13.54 10.81 14.67
N ASN A 12 12.65 9.81 14.69
CA ASN A 12 13.06 8.45 14.99
C ASN A 12 13.82 7.83 13.80
N LYS A 13 15.07 7.43 14.04
CA LYS A 13 15.95 6.81 13.04
C LYS A 13 15.46 5.44 12.54
N SER A 14 14.57 4.77 13.27
CA SER A 14 14.01 3.46 12.87
C SER A 14 12.64 3.58 12.18
N CYS A 15 12.12 4.78 11.98
CA CYS A 15 10.81 4.98 11.39
C CYS A 15 10.87 4.76 9.87
N TYR A 16 10.12 3.80 9.34
CA TYR A 16 10.08 3.51 7.89
C TYR A 16 9.51 4.64 7.03
N VAL A 17 8.87 5.65 7.65
CA VAL A 17 8.26 6.80 6.97
C VAL A 17 9.26 7.94 6.85
N CYS A 18 9.88 8.35 7.95
CA CYS A 18 10.79 9.51 7.98
C CYS A 18 12.27 9.15 7.88
N SER A 19 12.60 7.87 7.72
CA SER A 19 13.97 7.39 7.51
C SER A 19 14.00 6.36 6.37
N GLU A 20 15.18 6.15 5.80
CA GLU A 20 15.41 5.16 4.74
C GLU A 20 15.59 3.72 5.28
N THR A 21 15.19 3.47 6.52
CA THR A 21 15.37 2.16 7.16
C THR A 21 14.42 1.13 6.53
N PRO A 22 14.94 0.01 5.98
CA PRO A 22 14.10 -1.02 5.40
C PRO A 22 13.34 -1.79 6.49
N LEU A 23 12.10 -2.17 6.17
CA LEU A 23 11.30 -3.10 6.95
C LEU A 23 11.69 -4.55 6.64
N ILE A 24 11.40 -5.48 7.55
CA ILE A 24 11.62 -6.91 7.31
C ILE A 24 10.28 -7.62 7.35
N LEU A 25 9.91 -8.31 6.26
CA LEU A 25 8.70 -9.10 6.18
C LEU A 25 9.07 -10.59 6.15
N GLU A 26 8.73 -11.32 7.21
CA GLU A 26 8.82 -12.77 7.24
C GLU A 26 7.56 -13.37 6.64
N VAL A 27 7.71 -14.17 5.58
CA VAL A 27 6.59 -14.74 4.82
C VAL A 27 6.99 -16.03 4.11
N ASN A 28 6.03 -16.93 3.89
CA ASN A 28 6.25 -18.11 3.03
C ASN A 28 6.05 -17.76 1.56
N THR A 29 7.14 -17.42 0.86
CA THR A 29 7.12 -17.02 -0.56
C THR A 29 6.53 -18.04 -1.53
N LYS A 30 6.39 -19.32 -1.13
CA LYS A 30 5.86 -20.39 -1.99
C LYS A 30 4.34 -20.53 -1.88
N THR A 31 3.74 -20.05 -0.79
CA THR A 31 2.31 -20.25 -0.52
C THR A 31 1.54 -18.94 -0.51
N THR A 32 2.16 -17.85 -0.05
CA THR A 32 1.48 -16.55 0.04
C THR A 32 1.36 -15.90 -1.32
N LYS A 33 0.18 -15.37 -1.60
CA LYS A 33 -0.10 -14.62 -2.82
C LYS A 33 0.29 -13.16 -2.69
N LEU A 34 0.58 -12.52 -3.81
CA LEU A 34 0.92 -11.09 -3.84
C LEU A 34 -0.22 -10.23 -3.26
N ARG A 35 -1.49 -10.58 -3.57
CA ARG A 35 -2.67 -9.89 -3.03
C ARG A 35 -2.67 -9.81 -1.51
N GLU A 36 -2.31 -10.88 -0.82
CA GLU A 36 -2.38 -10.89 0.63
C GLU A 36 -1.33 -9.96 1.25
N VAL A 37 -0.15 -9.85 0.63
CA VAL A 37 0.89 -8.90 1.05
C VAL A 37 0.41 -7.45 0.83
N ILE A 38 -0.19 -7.17 -0.33
CA ILE A 38 -0.70 -5.84 -0.64
C ILE A 38 -1.81 -5.44 0.34
N ASP A 39 -2.83 -6.29 0.50
CA ASP A 39 -4.00 -5.97 1.31
C ASP A 39 -3.65 -5.94 2.81
N LYS A 40 -2.97 -6.99 3.32
CA LYS A 40 -2.75 -7.16 4.77
C LYS A 40 -1.53 -6.41 5.30
N VAL A 41 -0.51 -6.18 4.47
CA VAL A 41 0.73 -5.52 4.91
C VAL A 41 0.77 -4.10 4.39
N ILE A 42 0.75 -3.92 3.07
CA ILE A 42 1.00 -2.61 2.45
C ILE A 42 -0.16 -1.63 2.73
N LYS A 43 -1.39 -2.01 2.41
CA LYS A 43 -2.57 -1.18 2.66
C LYS A 43 -2.95 -1.17 4.13
N SER A 44 -3.10 -2.33 4.75
CA SER A 44 -3.63 -2.40 6.12
C SER A 44 -2.62 -2.04 7.23
N LYS A 45 -1.34 -2.42 7.14
CA LYS A 45 -0.34 -2.12 8.19
C LYS A 45 0.44 -0.85 7.91
N LEU A 46 0.91 -0.66 6.67
CA LEU A 46 1.71 0.51 6.31
C LEU A 46 0.87 1.74 5.97
N GLY A 47 -0.42 1.57 5.69
CA GLY A 47 -1.36 2.67 5.45
C GLY A 47 -1.22 3.33 4.08
N MET A 48 -0.67 2.62 3.09
CA MET A 48 -0.59 3.10 1.71
C MET A 48 -1.96 3.02 1.04
N ASN A 49 -2.30 4.04 0.26
CA ASN A 49 -3.55 4.17 -0.48
C ASN A 49 -3.46 3.52 -1.86
N LEU A 50 -2.51 3.97 -2.68
CA LEU A 50 -2.29 3.52 -4.06
C LEU A 50 -0.84 3.03 -4.22
N PRO A 51 -0.54 1.82 -3.72
CA PRO A 51 0.83 1.32 -3.74
C PRO A 51 1.25 0.80 -5.12
N SER A 52 2.43 1.22 -5.55
CA SER A 52 3.18 0.60 -6.64
C SER A 52 4.31 -0.27 -6.07
N VAL A 53 4.41 -1.52 -6.52
CA VAL A 53 5.36 -2.52 -6.00
C VAL A 53 6.37 -2.89 -7.07
N MET A 54 7.63 -2.57 -6.80
CA MET A 54 8.77 -2.91 -7.65
C MET A 54 9.69 -3.95 -6.99
N ILE A 55 10.19 -4.84 -7.82
CA ILE A 55 11.14 -5.90 -7.44
C ILE A 55 12.39 -5.73 -8.31
N GLY A 56 13.46 -5.21 -7.71
CA GLY A 56 14.63 -4.76 -8.46
C GLY A 56 14.26 -3.62 -9.41
N SER A 57 14.27 -3.89 -10.72
CA SER A 57 13.87 -2.95 -11.78
C SER A 57 12.53 -3.28 -12.45
N THR A 58 11.83 -4.31 -11.95
CA THR A 58 10.56 -4.77 -12.54
C THR A 58 9.39 -4.25 -11.72
N LEU A 59 8.49 -3.50 -12.34
CA LEU A 59 7.20 -3.15 -11.76
C LEU A 59 6.28 -4.38 -11.85
N VAL A 60 5.79 -4.84 -10.69
CA VAL A 60 5.01 -6.08 -10.60
C VAL A 60 3.55 -5.83 -10.31
N PHE A 61 3.25 -4.69 -9.69
CA PHE A 61 1.91 -4.25 -9.36
C PHE A 61 1.86 -2.73 -9.26
N GLU A 62 0.79 -2.13 -9.75
CA GLU A 62 0.45 -0.73 -9.59
C GLU A 62 -1.06 -0.64 -9.35
N ASP A 63 -1.45 0.24 -8.43
CA ASP A 63 -2.84 0.51 -8.10
C ASP A 63 -3.17 1.93 -8.54
N GLY A 64 -4.03 2.07 -9.54
CA GLY A 64 -4.39 3.34 -10.15
C GLY A 64 -5.65 3.19 -11.00
N ASP A 65 -6.50 4.21 -11.00
CA ASP A 65 -7.72 4.25 -11.82
C ASP A 65 -7.43 4.68 -13.28
N ASP A 66 -6.20 5.09 -13.55
CA ASP A 66 -5.69 5.58 -14.83
C ASP A 66 -4.95 4.51 -15.65
N LEU A 67 -4.92 3.27 -15.17
CA LEU A 67 -4.32 2.14 -15.87
C LEU A 67 -5.15 1.71 -17.09
N GLU A 68 -4.45 1.30 -18.15
CA GLU A 68 -5.08 0.69 -19.31
C GLU A 68 -5.69 -0.69 -18.94
N GLU A 69 -6.74 -1.11 -19.63
CA GLU A 69 -7.52 -2.31 -19.24
C GLU A 69 -6.68 -3.59 -19.29
N ASP A 70 -5.76 -3.70 -20.25
CA ASP A 70 -4.84 -4.83 -20.39
C ASP A 70 -3.73 -4.81 -19.32
N GLU A 71 -3.22 -3.63 -18.94
CA GLU A 71 -2.29 -3.47 -17.83
C GLU A 71 -2.94 -3.88 -16.50
N ALA A 72 -4.15 -3.37 -16.22
CA ALA A 72 -4.92 -3.73 -15.03
C ALA A 72 -5.21 -5.24 -14.98
N ALA A 73 -5.57 -5.85 -16.11
CA ALA A 73 -5.76 -7.30 -16.21
C ALA A 73 -4.48 -8.09 -15.91
N ASN A 74 -3.32 -7.63 -16.41
CA ASN A 74 -2.03 -8.27 -16.14
C ASN A 74 -1.65 -8.20 -14.65
N TYR A 75 -1.88 -7.05 -14.00
CA TYR A 75 -1.67 -6.91 -12.56
C TYR A 75 -2.63 -7.77 -11.76
N ALA A 76 -3.90 -7.88 -12.17
CA ALA A 76 -4.86 -8.78 -11.55
C ALA A 76 -4.42 -10.26 -11.61
N ILE A 77 -3.81 -10.68 -12.72
CA ILE A 77 -3.21 -12.03 -12.83
C ILE A 77 -2.02 -12.19 -11.86
N ASN A 78 -1.18 -11.16 -11.71
CA ASN A 78 -0.05 -11.21 -10.78
C ASN A 78 -0.49 -11.26 -9.31
N LEU A 79 -1.63 -10.63 -8.95
CA LEU A 79 -2.19 -10.67 -7.61
C LEU A 79 -2.51 -12.09 -7.13
N GLU A 80 -2.92 -12.98 -8.05
CA GLU A 80 -3.29 -14.36 -7.72
C GLU A 80 -2.09 -15.32 -7.65
N LYS A 81 -0.94 -14.93 -8.21
CA LYS A 81 0.30 -15.71 -8.19
C LYS A 81 0.94 -15.68 -6.81
N VAL A 82 1.66 -16.75 -6.50
CA VAL A 82 2.52 -16.79 -5.31
C VAL A 82 3.76 -15.93 -5.54
N LEU A 83 4.36 -15.42 -4.46
CA LEU A 83 5.49 -14.49 -4.54
C LEU A 83 6.67 -15.06 -5.35
N ALA A 84 6.91 -16.36 -5.30
CA ALA A 84 7.96 -17.04 -6.06
C ALA A 84 7.69 -17.16 -7.58
N GLU A 85 6.43 -17.04 -8.02
CA GLU A 85 5.99 -17.20 -9.42
C GLU A 85 5.70 -15.86 -10.12
N LEU A 86 5.98 -14.75 -9.45
CA LEU A 86 5.88 -13.42 -10.04
C LEU A 86 6.86 -13.26 -11.21
N PRO A 87 6.60 -12.34 -12.16
CA PRO A 87 7.50 -12.06 -13.28
C PRO A 87 8.95 -11.85 -12.85
N ALA A 88 9.14 -11.19 -11.69
CA ALA A 88 10.38 -11.20 -10.94
C ALA A 88 10.19 -12.09 -9.68
N PRO A 89 10.87 -13.24 -9.59
CA PRO A 89 10.65 -14.18 -8.50
C PRO A 89 11.14 -13.62 -7.16
N VAL A 90 10.28 -13.68 -6.15
CA VAL A 90 10.64 -13.28 -4.78
C VAL A 90 11.17 -14.49 -4.02
N VAL A 91 12.41 -14.37 -3.56
CA VAL A 91 13.10 -15.36 -2.74
C VAL A 91 13.55 -14.73 -1.42
N ASN A 92 14.16 -15.56 -0.56
CA ASN A 92 14.76 -15.06 0.66
C ASN A 92 15.83 -14.00 0.35
N GLY A 93 15.75 -12.85 1.01
CA GLY A 93 16.66 -11.71 0.81
C GLY A 93 16.26 -10.77 -0.33
N THR A 94 15.16 -11.03 -1.05
CA THR A 94 14.66 -10.09 -2.06
C THR A 94 14.19 -8.79 -1.39
N LYS A 95 14.63 -7.65 -1.93
CA LYS A 95 14.16 -6.32 -1.52
C LYS A 95 12.99 -5.90 -2.41
N LEU A 96 11.84 -5.64 -1.81
CA LEU A 96 10.69 -5.00 -2.46
C LEU A 96 10.78 -3.49 -2.21
N THR A 97 10.55 -2.70 -3.25
CA THR A 97 10.37 -1.25 -3.13
C THR A 97 8.90 -0.95 -3.34
N VAL A 98 8.29 -0.28 -2.36
CA VAL A 98 6.88 0.12 -2.44
C VAL A 98 6.82 1.64 -2.42
N ASP A 99 6.14 2.21 -3.40
CA ASP A 99 5.99 3.65 -3.59
C ASP A 99 4.50 4.01 -3.64
N ASP A 100 4.08 4.98 -2.85
CA ASP A 100 2.76 5.61 -2.92
C ASP A 100 2.94 7.08 -3.32
N PHE A 101 2.66 7.37 -4.58
CA PHE A 101 2.85 8.70 -5.15
C PHE A 101 1.91 9.75 -4.56
N LEU A 102 0.71 9.37 -4.13
CA LEU A 102 -0.26 10.32 -3.57
C LEU A 102 0.18 10.83 -2.20
N GLN A 103 0.90 9.99 -1.44
CA GLN A 103 1.40 10.33 -0.10
C GLN A 103 2.89 10.71 -0.08
N GLU A 104 3.55 10.73 -1.25
CA GLU A 104 5.01 10.90 -1.38
C GLU A 104 5.79 9.95 -0.44
N LEU A 105 5.31 8.71 -0.30
CA LEU A 105 5.84 7.72 0.63
C LEU A 105 6.49 6.55 -0.09
N LYS A 106 7.80 6.43 0.08
CA LYS A 106 8.58 5.32 -0.44
C LYS A 106 9.22 4.52 0.69
N CYS A 107 9.02 3.21 0.70
CA CYS A 107 9.66 2.32 1.65
C CYS A 107 10.26 1.08 0.98
N SER A 108 11.24 0.49 1.65
CA SER A 108 11.85 -0.78 1.24
C SER A 108 11.48 -1.87 2.22
N ILE A 109 11.11 -3.05 1.72
CA ILE A 109 10.78 -4.23 2.51
C ILE A 109 11.71 -5.37 2.10
N ASP A 110 12.54 -5.84 3.03
CA ASP A 110 13.39 -7.00 2.84
C ASP A 110 12.60 -8.28 3.20
N ILE A 111 12.52 -9.20 2.24
CA ILE A 111 11.79 -10.46 2.40
C ILE A 111 12.66 -11.49 3.10
N LYS A 112 12.12 -12.10 4.15
CA LYS A 112 12.70 -13.26 4.82
C LYS A 112 11.78 -14.46 4.65
N HIS A 113 12.23 -15.45 3.90
CA HIS A 113 11.46 -16.67 3.70
C HIS A 113 11.40 -17.49 4.99
N ARG A 114 10.21 -17.93 5.37
CA ARG A 114 9.98 -18.85 6.50
C ARG A 114 8.93 -19.87 6.07
N ASP A 115 9.24 -21.16 6.20
CA ASP A 115 8.32 -22.23 5.76
C ASP A 115 7.18 -22.46 6.76
N GLU A 116 7.46 -22.37 8.07
CA GLU A 116 6.53 -22.73 9.14
C GLU A 116 6.10 -21.52 9.99
N PHE A 117 4.79 -21.31 10.08
CA PHE A 117 4.14 -20.31 10.92
C PHE A 117 3.22 -20.98 11.95
N ASP A 118 3.12 -20.37 13.12
CA ASP A 118 2.21 -20.83 14.16
C ASP A 118 0.80 -20.30 13.86
N ASN A 119 -0.12 -21.17 13.43
CA ASN A 119 -1.48 -20.77 13.05
C ASN A 119 -2.26 -20.06 14.17
N GLU A 120 -1.90 -20.27 15.44
CA GLU A 120 -2.57 -19.58 16.56
C GLU A 120 -2.02 -18.17 16.79
N LYS A 121 -0.71 -17.98 16.65
CA LYS A 121 -0.07 -16.68 16.88
C LYS A 121 -0.03 -15.80 15.63
N GLU A 122 0.09 -16.43 14.47
CA GLU A 122 0.40 -15.81 13.17
C GLU A 122 -0.59 -16.36 12.13
N PRO A 123 -1.91 -16.09 12.26
CA PRO A 123 -2.93 -16.69 11.40
C PRO A 123 -2.79 -16.29 9.93
N ASP A 124 -2.16 -15.14 9.67
CA ASP A 124 -1.88 -14.64 8.31
C ASP A 124 -0.58 -15.21 7.70
N GLY A 125 0.23 -15.96 8.47
CA GLY A 125 1.53 -16.46 8.01
C GLY A 125 2.52 -15.36 7.62
N MET A 126 2.39 -14.17 8.22
CA MET A 126 3.15 -12.96 7.88
C MET A 126 3.53 -12.16 9.12
N VAL A 127 4.80 -11.83 9.25
CA VAL A 127 5.32 -11.02 10.37
C VAL A 127 6.10 -9.84 9.82
N LEU A 128 5.70 -8.63 10.20
CA LEU A 128 6.38 -7.41 9.81
C LEU A 128 7.19 -6.86 10.99
N ALA A 129 8.51 -6.84 10.85
CA ALA A 129 9.43 -6.24 11.81
C ALA A 129 9.92 -4.86 11.32
N GLY A 130 10.27 -3.99 12.27
CA GLY A 130 10.61 -2.58 12.00
C GLY A 130 9.38 -1.66 11.94
N TRP A 131 8.18 -2.23 11.90
CA TRP A 131 6.93 -1.49 12.04
C TRP A 131 6.52 -1.45 13.51
N SER A 132 6.62 -0.28 14.13
CA SER A 132 5.94 0.02 15.37
C SER A 132 4.56 0.56 15.00
N GLY A 133 3.54 -0.30 15.07
CA GLY A 133 2.17 0.10 14.80
C GLY A 133 1.68 1.25 15.67
N PRO A 134 0.44 1.73 15.47
CA PRO A 134 -0.14 2.75 16.33
C PRO A 134 -0.04 2.26 17.78
N ALA A 135 0.75 2.97 18.59
CA ALA A 135 1.01 2.59 19.96
C ALA A 135 -0.33 2.55 20.71
N ASP A 136 -0.78 1.35 21.09
CA ASP A 136 -1.77 1.23 22.15
C ASP A 136 -1.20 1.93 23.38
N LYS A 137 -2.00 2.84 23.94
CA LYS A 137 -1.63 3.82 24.97
C LYS A 137 -0.83 3.18 26.10
N GLN A 138 0.49 3.16 25.95
CA GLN A 138 1.38 2.98 27.07
C GLN A 138 1.39 4.32 27.80
N VAL A 139 0.64 4.38 28.89
CA VAL A 139 0.77 5.45 29.89
C VAL A 139 2.25 5.48 30.29
N THR A 140 2.99 6.43 29.76
CA THR A 140 4.36 6.70 30.16
C THR A 140 4.31 7.38 31.53
N SER A 141 4.39 6.57 32.60
CA SER A 141 4.77 7.11 33.91
C SER A 141 6.25 7.50 33.84
N ASN A 142 6.54 8.78 33.66
CA ASN A 142 7.89 9.30 33.80
C ASN A 142 8.14 9.64 35.28
N GLY A 143 9.14 9.01 35.92
CA GLY A 143 9.49 9.30 37.31
C GLY A 143 10.50 8.36 37.98
N GLU A 144 11.77 8.47 37.60
CA GLU A 144 12.96 8.50 38.48
C GLU A 144 13.22 7.39 39.56
N LYS A 145 14.18 6.51 39.24
CA LYS A 145 15.32 5.99 40.06
C LYS A 145 15.11 5.53 41.54
N ARG A 146 15.54 4.27 41.74
CA ARG A 146 16.33 3.66 42.85
C ARG A 146 15.64 2.73 43.90
N SER A 147 16.16 1.49 43.89
CA SER A 147 16.54 0.63 45.04
C SER A 147 15.47 -0.20 45.78
N ILE A 148 15.53 -1.51 45.56
CA ILE A 148 15.04 -2.64 46.39
C ILE A 148 15.81 -2.64 47.74
N PRO A 149 15.20 -2.95 48.93
CA PRO A 149 14.98 -4.34 49.36
C PRO A 149 13.72 -4.69 50.18
N SER A 150 13.21 -5.89 49.85
CA SER A 150 12.69 -6.99 50.69
C SER A 150 11.93 -6.73 51.99
N SER A 151 10.69 -7.25 52.12
CA SER A 151 10.37 -8.58 52.71
C SER A 151 8.94 -8.70 53.29
N SER A 152 8.36 -9.90 53.09
CA SER A 152 7.39 -10.65 53.93
C SER A 152 5.93 -10.18 54.16
N SER A 153 5.02 -11.01 53.59
CA SER A 153 3.96 -11.81 54.26
C SER A 153 2.52 -11.29 54.48
N ALA A 154 1.60 -12.18 54.05
CA ALA A 154 0.30 -12.59 54.60
C ALA A 154 -1.00 -11.80 54.26
N ASP A 155 -1.89 -12.57 53.61
CA ASP A 155 -3.36 -12.72 53.69
C ASP A 155 -4.19 -11.69 54.48
N ASP A 156 -5.33 -11.23 53.93
CA ASP A 156 -6.68 -11.79 54.22
C ASP A 156 -7.83 -10.92 53.65
N ALA A 157 -8.98 -11.56 53.46
CA ALA A 157 -10.19 -11.05 52.80
C ALA A 157 -11.10 -10.19 53.69
N HIS A 158 -11.94 -9.31 53.10
CA HIS A 158 -13.40 -9.38 53.22
C HIS A 158 -14.18 -8.34 52.39
N SER A 159 -15.37 -8.79 51.99
CA SER A 159 -16.42 -8.16 51.18
C SER A 159 -17.11 -6.92 51.77
N ALA A 160 -17.68 -6.08 50.91
CA ALA A 160 -19.12 -5.76 50.89
C ALA A 160 -19.47 -4.81 49.73
N ALA A 161 -20.60 -5.12 49.09
CA ALA A 161 -21.22 -4.37 47.99
C ALA A 161 -21.72 -2.99 48.43
N GLU A 162 -22.00 -2.11 47.46
CA GLU A 162 -23.28 -1.39 47.29
C GLU A 162 -23.37 -0.88 45.84
N ASP A 163 -24.59 -0.96 45.32
CA ASP A 163 -25.05 -0.79 43.94
C ASP A 163 -25.44 0.68 43.68
N VAL A 164 -25.15 1.23 42.48
CA VAL A 164 -26.05 2.24 41.88
C VAL A 164 -25.87 2.32 40.36
N SER A 165 -26.83 1.71 39.66
CA SER A 165 -27.64 2.28 38.56
C SER A 165 -27.04 3.37 37.65
N GLY A 166 -26.93 3.04 36.34
CA GLY A 166 -26.96 4.03 35.25
C GLY A 166 -26.54 3.52 33.86
N LYS A 167 -27.46 2.89 33.11
CA LYS A 167 -27.43 2.84 31.63
C LYS A 167 -28.59 3.67 31.09
N PRO A 168 -28.38 4.47 30.03
CA PRO A 168 -28.89 4.10 28.69
C PRO A 168 -27.83 4.42 27.63
N GLY A 169 -27.82 3.96 26.38
CA GLY A 169 -28.80 3.36 25.49
C GLY A 169 -28.41 3.76 24.05
N MET A 170 -28.34 2.76 23.17
CA MET A 170 -28.45 2.76 21.70
C MET A 170 -28.13 4.00 20.82
N LYS A 171 -27.33 3.71 19.77
CA LYS A 171 -27.51 4.05 18.33
C LYS A 171 -27.73 5.51 17.94
N ARG A 172 -26.86 6.02 17.06
CA ARG A 172 -27.27 6.96 16.00
C ARG A 172 -26.72 6.53 14.64
N LYS A 173 -27.66 6.42 13.70
CA LYS A 173 -27.55 6.07 12.28
C LYS A 173 -28.05 7.30 11.50
N LEU A 174 -27.31 7.65 10.44
CA LEU A 174 -27.66 8.27 9.14
C LEU A 174 -28.91 9.17 8.99
N SER A 175 -28.69 10.33 8.37
CA SER A 175 -29.62 11.08 7.48
C SER A 175 -28.81 12.23 6.86
N GLU A 176 -28.46 12.25 5.56
CA GLU A 176 -29.33 12.42 4.39
C GLU A 176 -30.21 13.68 4.48
N ILE A 177 -29.76 14.75 3.83
CA ILE A 177 -30.53 15.93 3.42
C ILE A 177 -29.96 16.27 2.03
N LEU A 178 -30.55 15.72 0.97
CA LEU A 178 -31.68 16.23 0.20
C LEU A 178 -31.29 17.38 -0.74
N GLU A 179 -31.45 17.02 -2.00
CA GLU A 179 -31.49 17.79 -3.22
C GLU A 179 -32.48 18.95 -3.16
N SER A 180 -32.19 19.99 -3.94
CA SER A 180 -33.23 20.82 -4.55
C SER A 180 -32.83 21.11 -6.00
N ASN A 181 -33.51 20.43 -6.91
CA ASN A 181 -33.75 20.85 -8.29
C ASN A 181 -34.25 22.30 -8.33
N GLU A 182 -33.90 23.05 -9.37
CA GLU A 182 -34.89 23.53 -10.33
C GLU A 182 -34.24 24.07 -11.63
N ASN A 183 -34.86 23.62 -12.71
CA ASN A 183 -34.64 23.88 -14.13
C ASN A 183 -35.22 25.26 -14.52
N PHE A 184 -34.60 25.95 -15.49
CA PHE A 184 -35.38 26.80 -16.40
C PHE A 184 -34.78 26.84 -17.80
N ASP A 185 -35.71 26.94 -18.73
CA ASP A 185 -35.75 26.41 -20.09
C ASP A 185 -35.26 27.35 -21.20
N ALA A 186 -35.24 26.77 -22.41
CA ALA A 186 -35.45 27.39 -23.73
C ALA A 186 -34.20 27.97 -24.43
N ALA A 187 -33.93 27.72 -25.72
CA ALA A 187 -34.81 27.24 -26.77
C ALA A 187 -34.02 26.83 -28.05
N GLN A 188 -34.73 26.10 -28.91
CA GLN A 188 -34.63 26.08 -30.39
C GLN A 188 -33.71 25.07 -31.08
N ASN A 189 -34.30 23.90 -31.33
CA ASN A 189 -34.27 23.19 -32.63
C ASN A 189 -34.89 24.09 -33.74
N PRO A 190 -34.67 23.89 -35.07
CA PRO A 190 -34.97 22.60 -35.71
C PRO A 190 -34.20 22.22 -37.01
N THR A 191 -34.33 20.93 -37.39
CA THR A 191 -34.42 20.38 -38.78
C THR A 191 -33.24 20.60 -39.74
N GLY A 192 -32.73 19.65 -40.52
CA GLY A 192 -33.16 18.33 -40.97
C GLY A 192 -32.40 18.01 -42.26
N VAL A 193 -32.61 16.80 -42.79
CA VAL A 193 -32.32 16.33 -44.16
C VAL A 193 -30.86 16.16 -44.60
N GLY A 194 -30.56 14.99 -45.21
CA GLY A 194 -29.53 14.91 -46.26
C GLY A 194 -28.70 13.64 -46.29
N SER A 195 -28.88 12.85 -47.33
CA SER A 195 -28.20 11.58 -47.62
C SER A 195 -26.97 11.78 -48.50
N SER A 196 -25.97 10.91 -48.36
CA SER A 196 -25.00 10.44 -49.38
C SER A 196 -24.09 11.44 -50.12
N SER A 197 -22.77 11.26 -50.02
CA SER A 197 -21.86 10.90 -51.14
C SER A 197 -20.42 11.34 -50.89
N ALA A 198 -19.49 10.46 -51.27
CA ALA A 198 -18.04 10.65 -51.28
C ALA A 198 -17.59 11.84 -52.12
N GLN A 199 -16.55 12.56 -51.67
CA GLN A 199 -15.60 13.28 -52.52
C GLN A 199 -14.19 13.25 -51.92
N ILE A 200 -13.26 12.90 -52.79
CA ILE A 200 -11.80 12.87 -52.66
C ILE A 200 -11.28 14.31 -52.69
N VAL A 201 -10.30 14.63 -51.82
CA VAL A 201 -9.27 15.64 -52.09
C VAL A 201 -7.93 15.11 -51.59
N GLU A 202 -7.00 15.03 -52.53
CA GLU A 202 -5.58 14.69 -52.39
C GLU A 202 -4.76 15.94 -52.02
N ASP A 203 -3.49 15.72 -51.68
CA ASP A 203 -2.35 16.63 -51.47
C ASP A 203 -2.09 17.14 -50.03
N ASP A 204 -1.13 16.49 -49.36
CA ASP A 204 0.13 17.14 -48.94
C ASP A 204 1.16 16.09 -48.44
N ASP A 205 2.19 15.87 -49.27
CA ASP A 205 3.59 15.47 -49.00
C ASP A 205 3.95 14.27 -48.09
N ASP A 206 4.03 13.07 -48.70
CA ASP A 206 4.81 11.91 -48.23
C ASP A 206 6.29 12.01 -48.69
N GLU A 207 7.20 12.46 -47.82
CA GLU A 207 8.65 12.28 -48.03
C GLU A 207 9.13 10.96 -47.38
N VAL A 208 9.04 9.87 -48.16
CA VAL A 208 9.60 8.55 -47.82
C VAL A 208 11.11 8.52 -48.10
N LEU A 209 11.92 8.53 -47.05
CA LEU A 209 13.37 8.30 -47.15
C LEU A 209 13.67 6.80 -47.27
N MET A 210 14.05 6.37 -48.49
CA MET A 210 14.62 5.06 -48.77
C MET A 210 15.98 4.92 -48.08
N PHE A 211 16.13 3.94 -47.19
CA PHE A 211 17.44 3.44 -46.77
C PHE A 211 17.76 2.17 -47.56
N ASP A 212 18.60 2.32 -48.59
CA ASP A 212 19.24 1.20 -49.28
C ASP A 212 20.32 0.56 -48.38
N GLU A 213 19.99 -0.65 -47.93
CA GLU A 213 20.77 -1.89 -47.92
C GLU A 213 22.32 -1.83 -47.96
N ASP A 214 22.97 -2.45 -46.95
CA ASP A 214 24.20 -3.23 -47.18
C ASP A 214 24.47 -4.29 -46.08
N PRO A 215 24.39 -5.60 -46.38
CA PRO A 215 24.79 -6.66 -45.47
C PRO A 215 26.02 -7.41 -46.00
N SER A 216 27.26 -7.05 -45.63
CA SER A 216 28.40 -7.98 -45.79
C SER A 216 29.66 -7.66 -44.98
N GLY A 217 29.66 -8.02 -43.69
CA GLY A 217 30.91 -8.15 -42.92
C GLY A 217 31.75 -9.35 -43.37
N LYS A 218 32.74 -9.15 -44.26
CA LYS A 218 33.73 -10.17 -44.62
C LYS A 218 35.07 -9.99 -43.87
N ARG A 219 35.35 -10.98 -43.01
CA ARG A 219 36.62 -11.73 -42.81
C ARG A 219 37.98 -10.99 -42.79
N LYS A 220 38.59 -11.00 -41.59
CA LYS A 220 39.90 -11.62 -41.21
C LYS A 220 41.09 -11.63 -42.22
N ARG A 221 42.21 -11.04 -41.76
CA ARG A 221 43.60 -11.60 -41.59
C ARG A 221 44.75 -10.93 -42.38
N LEU A 222 45.87 -10.80 -41.65
CA LEU A 222 47.29 -10.53 -42.02
C LEU A 222 47.57 -9.07 -42.41
N GLN A 223 48.62 -8.42 -41.91
CA GLN A 223 49.95 -8.93 -41.54
C GLN A 223 50.57 -8.09 -40.41
#